data_AF-Q2KQ02-F1
#
_entry.id   AF-Q2KQ02-F1
#
_cell.length_a   1.000
_cell.length_b   1.000
_cell.length_c   1.000
_cell.angle_alpha   90.00
_cell.angle_beta   90.00
_cell.angle_gamma   90.00
#
_symmetry.space_group_name_H-M   'P 1'
#
loop_
_entity.id
_entity.type
_entity.pdbx_description
1 polymer ?
#
loop_
_entity_poly.entity_id
_entity_poly.type
_entity_poly.pdbx_seq_one_letter_code
_entity_poly.pdbx_strand_id
1 'polypeptide(L)'
;WDGGGGKTTLAKALYNSICDRSECACFLFNVRKISDQEEGLVRLQQTLLSKLLGEGEIKVRSVEEGISMIKEKLSKKRALIVLDDVDKIEELKALAGECDWFSDKTRIIITPRDKYLLTPH
;
A
#
# COMPACT_ATOMS: atom_id res chain seq x y z
N TRP A 1 5.73 14.51 -17.12
CA TRP A 1 6.75 14.31 -16.06
C TRP A 1 7.15 12.85 -16.06
N ASP A 2 7.98 12.48 -17.02
CA ASP A 2 8.51 11.12 -17.13
C ASP A 2 10.00 11.20 -16.82
N GLY A 3 10.44 10.50 -15.77
CA GLY A 3 11.86 10.27 -15.51
C GLY A 3 12.53 10.96 -14.32
N GLY A 4 11.81 11.44 -13.29
CA GLY A 4 12.46 11.97 -12.07
C GLY A 4 11.63 11.72 -10.82
N GLY A 5 12.26 11.35 -9.70
CA GLY A 5 11.65 10.94 -8.43
C GLY A 5 10.74 11.96 -7.72
N GLY A 6 10.27 13.01 -8.39
CA GLY A 6 9.41 14.05 -7.82
C GLY A 6 8.06 13.52 -7.28
N LYS A 7 7.47 12.48 -7.91
CA LYS A 7 6.26 11.83 -7.38
C LYS A 7 6.52 11.17 -6.03
N THR A 8 7.59 10.39 -5.93
CA THR A 8 8.05 9.78 -4.68
C THR A 8 8.37 10.85 -3.63
N THR A 9 9.11 11.89 -3.98
CA THR A 9 9.45 12.98 -3.05
C THR A 9 8.19 13.66 -2.51
N LEU A 10 7.23 13.97 -3.38
CA LEU A 10 5.97 14.58 -2.98
C LEU A 10 5.15 13.65 -2.09
N ALA A 11 5.03 12.38 -2.46
CA ALA A 11 4.31 11.39 -1.65
C ALA A 11 4.95 11.20 -0.28
N LYS A 12 6.29 11.21 -0.21
CA LYS A 12 7.03 11.14 1.05
C LYS A 12 6.81 12.38 1.92
N ALA A 13 6.88 13.57 1.32
CA ALA A 13 6.62 14.82 2.02
C ALA A 13 5.17 14.87 2.56
N LEU A 14 4.21 14.46 1.74
CA LEU A 14 2.81 14.36 2.14
C LEU A 14 2.65 13.36 3.29
N TYR A 15 3.19 12.15 3.17
CA TYR A 15 3.18 11.15 4.23
C TYR A 15 3.67 11.71 5.56
N ASN A 16 4.85 12.33 5.58
CA ASN A 16 5.42 12.92 6.79
C ASN A 16 4.56 14.04 7.38
N SER A 17 3.81 14.77 6.56
CA SER A 17 2.96 15.89 7.02
C SER A 17 1.62 15.47 7.62
N ILE A 18 1.14 14.25 7.34
CA ILE A 18 -0.19 13.79 7.75
C ILE A 18 -0.21 12.43 8.45
N CYS A 19 0.92 11.73 8.59
CA CYS A 19 0.97 10.42 9.27
C CYS A 19 0.45 10.48 10.71
N ASP A 20 0.79 11.53 11.44
CA ASP A 20 0.40 11.72 12.85
C ASP A 20 -1.10 11.98 13.03
N ARG A 21 -1.84 12.16 11.93
CA ARG A 21 -3.31 12.33 11.95
C ARG A 21 -4.05 11.00 11.83
N SER A 22 -3.35 9.88 11.71
CA SER A 22 -3.93 8.53 11.60
C SER A 22 -3.51 7.67 12.79
N GLU A 23 -4.29 6.63 13.08
CA GLU A 23 -3.96 5.66 14.15
C GLU A 23 -2.71 4.85 13.78
N CYS A 24 -2.60 4.50 12.51
CA CYS A 24 -1.44 3.84 11.95
C CYS A 24 -1.12 4.37 10.55
N ALA A 25 0.15 4.27 10.14
CA ALA A 25 0.59 4.76 8.86
C ALA A 25 1.66 3.84 8.25
N CYS A 26 1.61 3.64 6.94
CA CYS A 26 2.58 2.86 6.20
C CYS A 26 2.91 3.51 4.86
N PHE A 27 4.21 3.63 4.59
CA PHE A 27 4.74 4.01 3.28
C PHE A 27 5.45 2.78 2.69
N LEU A 28 4.89 2.22 1.62
CA LEU A 28 5.50 1.17 0.80
C LEU A 28 6.21 1.83 -0.38
N PHE A 29 7.54 1.78 -0.34
CA PHE A 29 8.41 2.38 -1.35
C PHE A 29 8.74 1.40 -2.47
N ASN A 30 8.77 1.85 -3.73
CA ASN A 30 9.14 1.04 -4.91
C ASN A 30 8.32 -0.25 -5.04
N VAL A 31 6.99 -0.15 -4.99
CA VAL A 31 6.06 -1.29 -5.08
C VAL A 31 6.39 -2.16 -6.28
N ARG A 32 6.53 -1.58 -7.49
CA ARG A 32 6.92 -2.29 -8.71
C ARG A 32 8.19 -3.11 -8.57
N LYS A 33 9.25 -2.51 -8.02
CA LYS A 33 10.54 -3.20 -7.90
C LYS A 33 10.46 -4.38 -6.93
N ILE A 34 9.66 -4.25 -5.87
CA ILE A 34 9.52 -5.30 -4.86
C ILE A 34 8.57 -6.40 -5.35
N SER A 35 7.44 -6.03 -5.98
CA SER A 35 6.46 -6.97 -6.54
C SER A 35 7.06 -7.87 -7.62
N ASP A 36 8.00 -7.37 -8.42
CA ASP A 36 8.73 -8.12 -9.46
C ASP A 36 9.71 -9.17 -8.90
N GLN A 37 9.94 -9.22 -7.59
CA GLN A 37 10.78 -10.23 -6.95
C GLN A 37 9.99 -11.50 -6.61
N GLU A 38 10.70 -12.60 -6.39
CA GLU A 38 10.11 -13.82 -5.83
C GLU A 38 9.42 -13.52 -4.49
N GLU A 39 8.15 -13.94 -4.40
CA GLU A 39 7.25 -13.65 -3.27
C GLU A 39 7.10 -12.14 -2.95
N GLY A 40 7.36 -11.26 -3.91
CA GLY A 40 7.38 -9.81 -3.73
C GLY A 40 6.09 -9.22 -3.17
N LEU A 41 4.94 -9.64 -3.70
CA LEU A 41 3.63 -9.21 -3.20
C LEU A 41 3.38 -9.67 -1.76
N VAL A 42 3.75 -10.90 -1.42
CA VAL A 42 3.65 -11.42 -0.05
C VAL A 42 4.48 -10.55 0.90
N ARG A 43 5.73 -10.23 0.54
CA ARG A 43 6.60 -9.36 1.33
C ARG A 43 6.01 -7.95 1.53
N LEU A 44 5.37 -7.39 0.51
CA LEU A 44 4.69 -6.10 0.60
C LEU A 44 3.50 -6.18 1.57
N GLN A 45 2.69 -7.23 1.52
CA GLN A 45 1.57 -7.44 2.44
C GLN A 45 2.04 -7.63 3.88
N GLN A 46 3.11 -8.40 4.11
CA GLN A 46 3.73 -8.57 5.43
C GLN A 46 4.21 -7.23 5.99
N THR A 47 4.90 -6.43 5.16
CA THR A 47 5.38 -5.10 5.56
C THR A 47 4.22 -4.17 5.90
N LEU A 48 3.15 -4.19 5.09
CA LEU A 48 1.95 -3.41 5.32
C LEU A 48 1.29 -3.75 6.65
N LEU A 49 1.02 -5.05 6.87
CA LEU A 49 0.38 -5.55 8.08
C LEU A 49 1.23 -5.26 9.32
N SER A 50 2.52 -5.58 9.28
CA SER A 50 3.42 -5.38 10.44
C SER A 50 3.49 -3.91 10.85
N LYS A 51 3.61 -3.00 9.88
CA LYS A 51 3.64 -1.55 10.17
C LYS A 51 2.32 -0.99 10.68
N LEU A 52 1.19 -1.46 10.14
CA LEU A 52 -0.13 -0.90 10.48
C LEU A 52 -0.73 -1.50 11.75
N LEU A 53 -0.34 -2.72 12.11
CA LEU A 53 -0.84 -3.37 13.32
C LEU A 53 0.08 -3.11 14.52
N GLY A 54 1.36 -2.74 14.29
CA GLY A 54 2.33 -2.58 15.37
C GLY A 54 2.63 -3.89 16.11
N GLU A 55 2.13 -5.00 15.56
CA GLU A 55 2.48 -6.36 15.94
C GLU A 55 3.88 -6.66 15.36
N GLY A 56 4.57 -7.65 15.92
CA GLY A 56 5.89 -8.07 15.43
C GLY A 56 5.85 -8.57 13.98
N GLU A 57 6.80 -9.41 13.60
CA GLU A 57 6.83 -9.97 12.24
C GLU A 57 5.54 -10.77 11.95
N ILE A 58 4.72 -10.26 11.03
CA ILE A 58 3.52 -10.95 10.57
C ILE A 58 3.88 -11.89 9.42
N LYS A 59 3.55 -13.17 9.59
CA LYS A 59 3.76 -14.19 8.57
C LYS A 59 2.55 -14.24 7.63
N VAL A 60 2.80 -14.04 6.34
CA VAL A 60 1.84 -14.26 5.25
C VAL A 60 2.44 -15.37 4.37
N ARG A 61 1.65 -16.39 4.04
CA ARG A 61 2.08 -17.57 3.27
C ARG A 61 1.66 -17.52 1.81
N SER A 62 0.65 -16.72 1.46
CA SER A 62 0.24 -16.49 0.08
C SER A 62 -0.40 -15.11 -0.08
N VAL A 63 -0.53 -14.66 -1.34
CA VAL A 63 -1.16 -13.37 -1.65
C VAL A 63 -2.61 -13.33 -1.14
N GLU A 64 -3.35 -14.42 -1.30
CA GLU A 64 -4.75 -14.55 -0.89
C GLU A 64 -4.92 -14.51 0.63
N GLU A 65 -3.99 -15.14 1.37
CA GLU A 65 -3.95 -15.03 2.83
C GLU A 65 -3.70 -13.57 3.24
N GLY A 66 -2.73 -12.91 2.61
CA GLY A 66 -2.42 -11.52 2.89
C GLY A 66 -3.60 -10.58 2.60
N ILE A 67 -4.31 -10.79 1.50
CA ILE A 67 -5.55 -10.07 1.16
C ILE A 67 -6.59 -10.23 2.28
N SER A 68 -6.84 -11.47 2.69
CA SER A 68 -7.81 -11.77 3.74
C SER A 68 -7.45 -11.09 5.06
N MET A 69 -6.17 -11.12 5.43
CA MET A 69 -5.67 -10.46 6.64
C MET A 69 -5.78 -8.94 6.56
N ILE A 70 -5.43 -8.33 5.43
CA ILE A 70 -5.57 -6.88 5.21
C ILE A 70 -7.02 -6.47 5.43
N LYS A 71 -7.97 -7.15 4.79
CA LYS A 71 -9.40 -6.87 4.92
C LYS A 71 -9.89 -7.04 6.37
N GLU A 72 -9.57 -8.17 7.01
CA GLU A 72 -10.00 -8.44 8.38
C GLU A 72 -9.46 -7.41 9.37
N LYS A 73 -8.16 -7.10 9.29
CA LYS A 73 -7.47 -6.33 10.31
C LYS A 73 -7.55 -4.81 10.11
N LEU A 74 -7.73 -4.33 8.88
CA LEU A 74 -7.72 -2.89 8.57
C LEU A 74 -9.12 -2.29 8.33
N SER A 75 -10.16 -3.11 8.17
CA SER A 75 -11.56 -2.66 7.97
C SER A 75 -12.09 -1.71 9.06
N LYS A 76 -11.50 -1.72 10.25
CA LYS A 76 -11.92 -0.89 11.41
C LYS A 76 -10.88 0.13 11.86
N LYS A 77 -9.72 0.18 11.21
CA LYS A 77 -8.62 1.07 11.60
C LYS A 77 -8.62 2.35 10.78
N ARG A 78 -8.19 3.44 11.41
CA ARG A 78 -7.91 4.70 10.72
C ARG A 78 -6.45 4.68 10.23
N ALA A 79 -6.22 4.29 8.98
CA ALA A 79 -4.88 4.17 8.43
C ALA A 79 -4.52 5.29 7.43
N LEU A 80 -3.23 5.59 7.31
CA LEU A 80 -2.66 6.27 6.14
C LEU A 80 -1.75 5.30 5.39
N ILE A 81 -2.09 4.96 4.15
CA ILE A 81 -1.32 4.02 3.33
C ILE A 81 -0.81 4.75 2.10
N VAL A 82 0.48 4.65 1.82
CA VAL A 82 1.10 5.18 0.60
C VAL A 82 1.75 4.05 -0.17
N LEU A 83 1.31 3.85 -1.41
CA LEU A 83 1.84 2.87 -2.36
C LEU A 83 2.63 3.62 -3.44
N ASP A 84 3.96 3.55 -3.38
CA ASP A 84 4.83 4.30 -4.28
C ASP A 84 5.36 3.47 -5.46
N ASP A 85 5.40 4.06 -6.66
CA ASP A 85 5.85 3.42 -7.92
C ASP A 85 5.04 2.16 -8.23
N VAL A 86 3.70 2.27 -8.21
CA VAL A 86 2.78 1.20 -8.63
C VAL A 86 2.71 1.16 -10.16
N ASP A 87 2.85 -0.02 -10.75
CA ASP A 87 2.94 -0.22 -12.20
C ASP A 87 1.90 -1.21 -12.75
N LYS A 88 1.32 -2.05 -11.88
CA LYS A 88 0.41 -3.13 -12.30
C LYS A 88 -0.88 -3.15 -11.48
N ILE A 89 -1.98 -3.55 -12.10
CA ILE A 89 -3.28 -3.69 -11.42
C ILE A 89 -3.21 -4.79 -10.34
N GLU A 90 -2.40 -5.82 -10.56
CA GLU A 90 -2.19 -6.92 -9.62
C GLU A 90 -1.61 -6.44 -8.28
N GLU A 91 -0.78 -5.40 -8.30
CA GLU A 91 -0.24 -4.78 -7.08
C GLU A 91 -1.33 -4.09 -6.28
N LEU A 92 -2.23 -3.35 -6.96
CA LEU A 92 -3.38 -2.73 -6.33
C LEU A 92 -4.36 -3.78 -5.81
N LYS A 93 -4.66 -4.81 -6.60
CA LYS A 93 -5.53 -5.92 -6.18
C LYS A 93 -4.97 -6.66 -4.95
N ALA A 94 -3.65 -6.73 -4.79
CA ALA A 94 -3.02 -7.38 -3.64
C ALA A 94 -2.92 -6.50 -2.38
N LEU A 95 -2.85 -5.17 -2.54
CA LEU A 95 -2.55 -4.23 -1.45
C LEU A 95 -3.71 -3.31 -1.06
N ALA A 96 -4.59 -2.98 -2.00
CA ALA A 96 -5.69 -2.04 -1.85
C ALA A 96 -6.82 -2.34 -2.88
N GLY A 97 -7.33 -3.57 -2.87
CA GLY A 97 -8.21 -4.07 -3.93
C GLY A 97 -9.60 -3.45 -3.97
N GLU A 98 -10.33 -3.48 -2.85
CA GLU A 98 -11.71 -3.00 -2.77
C GLU A 98 -11.89 -1.98 -1.64
N CYS A 99 -12.90 -1.13 -1.77
CA CYS A 99 -13.19 -0.08 -0.79
C CYS A 99 -13.58 -0.65 0.58
N ASP A 100 -14.15 -1.85 0.64
CA ASP A 100 -14.61 -2.49 1.88
C ASP A 100 -13.47 -3.13 2.71
N TRP A 101 -12.23 -3.09 2.22
CA TRP A 101 -11.06 -3.56 2.97
C TRP A 101 -10.67 -2.61 4.10
N PHE A 102 -11.07 -1.34 4.00
CA PHE A 102 -10.61 -0.30 4.89
C PHE A 102 -11.79 0.48 5.46
N SER A 103 -11.61 1.02 6.66
CA SER A 103 -12.56 1.98 7.22
C SER A 103 -12.63 3.23 6.33
N ASP A 104 -13.80 3.89 6.26
CA ASP A 104 -13.97 5.22 5.63
C ASP A 104 -13.00 6.30 6.15
N LYS A 105 -12.39 6.08 7.32
CA LYS A 105 -11.39 6.99 7.91
C LYS A 105 -9.99 6.76 7.35
N THR A 106 -9.78 5.69 6.58
CA THR A 106 -8.50 5.35 5.96
C THR A 106 -8.28 6.16 4.69
N ARG A 107 -7.03 6.61 4.51
CA ARG A 107 -6.59 7.32 3.30
C ARG A 107 -5.53 6.50 2.61
N ILE A 108 -5.73 6.24 1.32
CA ILE A 108 -4.77 5.53 0.48
C ILE A 108 -4.29 6.49 -0.60
N ILE A 109 -2.98 6.64 -0.71
CA ILE A 109 -2.31 7.48 -1.71
C ILE A 109 -1.50 6.55 -2.60
N ILE A 110 -1.73 6.63 -3.91
CA ILE A 110 -1.04 5.80 -4.89
C ILE A 110 -0.21 6.74 -5.77
N THR A 111 1.08 6.46 -5.93
CA THR A 111 1.89 7.06 -6.99
C THR A 111 2.05 6.06 -8.13
N PRO A 112 1.27 6.21 -9.22
CA PRO A 112 1.42 5.33 -10.35
C PRO A 112 2.67 5.69 -11.16
N ARG A 113 3.33 4.70 -11.74
CA ARG A 113 4.42 4.89 -12.69
C ARG A 113 3.89 5.48 -13.99
N ASP A 114 2.85 4.86 -14.53
CA ASP A 114 2.16 5.25 -15.75
C ASP A 114 0.71 5.67 -15.48
N LYS A 115 0.21 6.65 -16.22
CA LYS A 115 -1.13 7.21 -16.06
C LYS A 115 -2.24 6.23 -16.45
N TYR A 116 -1.93 5.20 -17.24
CA TYR A 116 -2.92 4.20 -17.67
C TYR A 116 -3.44 3.32 -16.53
N LEU A 117 -2.78 3.28 -15.38
CA LEU A 117 -3.35 2.63 -14.18
C LEU A 117 -4.58 3.34 -13.62
N LEU A 118 -4.82 4.59 -14.03
CA LEU A 118 -5.94 5.41 -13.55
C LEU A 118 -7.11 5.48 -14.54
N THR A 119 -7.03 4.81 -15.70
CA THR A 119 -8.16 4.74 -16.61
C THR A 119 -9.19 3.74 -16.07
N PRO A 120 -10.45 4.16 -15.83
CA PRO A 120 -11.51 3.24 -15.45
C PRO A 120 -11.73 2.19 -16.56
N HIS A 121 -11.93 0.93 -16.18
CA HIS A 121 -12.46 -0.12 -17.06
C HIS A 121 -13.95 -0.29 -16.82
#